data_AF-A0A925V9Z2-F1
#
_entry.id   AF-A0A925V9Z2-F1
#
_cell.length_a   1.000
_cell.length_b   1.000
_cell.length_c   1.000
_cell.angle_alpha   90.00
_cell.angle_beta   90.00
_cell.angle_gamma   90.00
#
_symmetry.space_group_name_H-M   'P 1'
#
loop_
_entity.id
_entity.type
_entity.pdbx_description
1 polymer ?
#
loop_
_entity_poly.entity_id
_entity_poly.type
_entity_poly.pdbx_seq_one_letter_code
_entity_poly.pdbx_strand_id
1 'polypeptide(L)'
;MYLAPPHCHSHPPSLIPPAPPIPLPSIGMIMVAGCMSVLINGLPAARCGDYGLAPTCVGIMPIFEVKTGSSQVFIGGSRAARLLDFAKACPGPPEPPGPPAPPSRFAQAMTALGVAGIGAGLL
;
A
#
# COMPACT_ATOMS: atom_id res chain seq x y z
N MET A 1 7.94 8.38 2.62
CA MET A 1 7.67 8.06 4.04
C MET A 1 6.17 8.18 4.25
N TYR A 2 5.49 7.09 4.49
CA TYR A 2 4.05 7.07 4.80
C TYR A 2 3.85 7.10 6.32
N LEU A 3 2.74 7.68 6.78
CA LEU A 3 2.26 7.57 8.16
C LEU A 3 0.96 6.76 8.23
N ALA A 4 1.01 5.60 8.87
CA ALA A 4 -0.19 4.81 9.18
C ALA A 4 -0.95 5.38 10.37
N PRO A 5 -2.25 5.05 10.50
CA PRO A 5 -2.86 5.04 11.82
C PRO A 5 -1.98 4.25 12.80
N PRO A 6 -1.78 4.71 14.04
CA PRO A 6 -1.09 3.92 15.05
C PRO A 6 -1.76 2.54 15.14
N HIS A 7 -0.97 1.47 15.23
CA HIS A 7 -1.53 0.13 15.16
C HIS A 7 -2.54 -0.09 16.32
N CYS A 8 -3.71 -0.67 16.02
CA CYS A 8 -4.79 -0.94 17.01
C CYS A 8 -5.26 -2.41 17.01
N HIS A 9 -4.40 -3.39 16.74
CA HIS A 9 -4.79 -4.81 16.67
C HIS A 9 -3.64 -5.79 17.00
N SER A 10 -4.01 -7.01 17.38
CA SER A 10 -3.18 -7.93 18.17
C SER A 10 -2.26 -8.85 17.37
N HIS A 11 -1.03 -8.41 17.11
CA HIS A 11 0.06 -9.25 16.60
C HIS A 11 1.44 -8.60 16.91
N PRO A 12 2.55 -9.35 16.88
CA PRO A 12 3.91 -8.79 16.97
C PRO A 12 4.18 -7.81 15.83
N PRO A 13 4.97 -6.73 16.02
CA PRO A 13 5.86 -6.40 17.15
C PRO A 13 5.17 -5.63 18.27
N SER A 14 3.91 -5.25 18.06
CA SER A 14 3.16 -4.38 18.95
C SER A 14 2.59 -5.10 20.17
N LEU A 15 2.46 -6.42 20.11
CA LEU A 15 2.21 -7.27 21.27
C LEU A 15 3.38 -8.24 21.43
N ILE A 16 4.21 -7.98 22.44
CA ILE A 16 5.05 -8.99 23.08
C ILE A 16 4.30 -9.32 24.39
N PRO A 17 3.55 -10.44 24.50
CA PRO A 17 2.95 -10.80 25.78
C PRO A 17 4.04 -10.82 26.86
N PRO A 18 3.88 -10.12 28.00
CA PRO A 18 2.65 -9.57 28.58
C PRO A 18 2.45 -8.04 28.44
N ALA A 19 3.23 -7.34 27.61
CA ALA A 19 3.18 -5.88 27.51
C ALA A 19 1.94 -5.36 26.75
N PRO A 20 1.35 -4.22 27.18
CA PRO A 20 0.25 -3.59 26.47
C PRO A 20 0.67 -3.13 25.06
N PRO A 21 -0.27 -3.00 24.10
CA PRO A 21 0.04 -2.51 22.76
C PRO A 21 0.74 -1.16 22.79
N ILE A 22 1.98 -1.11 22.28
CA ILE A 22 2.75 0.13 22.21
C ILE A 22 2.32 0.87 20.93
N PRO A 23 1.76 2.10 21.02
CA PRO A 23 1.32 2.86 19.85
C PRO A 23 2.54 3.39 19.09
N LEU A 24 3.15 2.53 18.29
CA LEU A 24 4.25 2.90 17.42
C LEU A 24 3.70 3.48 16.10
N PRO A 25 4.22 4.62 15.64
CA PRO A 25 3.90 5.09 14.29
C PRO A 25 4.44 4.08 13.29
N SER A 26 3.57 3.56 12.42
CA SER A 26 4.04 2.71 11.33
C SER A 26 4.58 3.60 10.21
N ILE A 27 5.87 3.43 9.96
CA ILE A 27 6.71 4.17 9.04
C ILE A 27 7.33 3.17 8.07
N GLY A 28 7.25 3.49 6.79
CA GLY A 28 7.78 2.64 5.75
C GLY A 28 8.26 3.39 4.52
N MET A 29 9.02 2.67 3.71
CA MET A 29 9.47 3.10 2.39
C MET A 29 8.58 2.49 1.32
N ILE A 30 8.27 3.27 0.29
CA ILE A 30 7.58 2.77 -0.91
C ILE A 30 8.64 2.03 -1.72
N MET A 31 8.42 0.74 -1.96
CA MET A 31 9.42 -0.15 -2.54
C MET A 31 8.95 -0.74 -3.88
N VAL A 32 7.64 -0.78 -4.13
CA VAL A 32 7.03 -1.53 -5.25
C VAL A 32 5.98 -0.67 -5.95
N ALA A 33 5.85 -0.86 -7.27
CA ALA A 33 4.80 -0.29 -8.13
C ALA A 33 4.88 1.23 -8.43
N GLY A 34 6.05 1.86 -8.28
CA GLY A 34 6.27 3.25 -8.71
C GLY A 34 5.98 3.50 -10.20
N CYS A 35 5.84 4.77 -10.57
CA CYS A 35 5.55 5.19 -11.94
C CYS A 35 6.78 5.02 -12.86
N MET A 36 6.71 4.09 -13.81
CA MET A 36 7.82 3.86 -14.75
C MET A 36 7.99 4.95 -15.81
N SER A 37 6.95 5.77 -16.05
CA SER A 37 7.02 6.89 -17.00
C SER A 37 7.59 8.19 -16.42
N VAL A 38 7.71 8.28 -15.09
CA VAL A 38 8.19 9.50 -14.42
C VAL A 38 9.20 9.09 -13.36
N LEU A 39 10.45 9.50 -13.53
CA LEU A 39 11.52 9.26 -12.58
C LEU A 39 11.79 10.52 -11.76
N ILE A 40 11.82 10.40 -10.45
CA ILE A 40 12.27 11.45 -9.52
C ILE A 40 13.64 11.01 -9.01
N ASN A 41 14.68 11.81 -9.28
CA ASN A 41 16.08 11.48 -8.95
C ASN A 41 16.53 10.11 -9.50
N GLY A 42 16.08 9.75 -10.70
CA GLY A 42 16.42 8.47 -11.34
C GLY A 42 15.65 7.25 -10.81
N LEU A 43 14.73 7.42 -9.86
CA LEU A 43 13.89 6.35 -9.30
C LEU A 43 12.43 6.52 -9.72
N PRO A 44 11.66 5.42 -9.90
CA PRO A 44 10.23 5.49 -10.20
C PRO A 44 9.44 6.34 -9.20
N ALA A 45 8.69 7.33 -9.70
CA ALA A 45 7.96 8.26 -8.85
C ALA A 45 6.79 7.58 -8.12
N ALA A 46 6.65 7.83 -6.82
CA ALA A 46 5.61 7.23 -6.00
C ALA A 46 4.24 7.90 -6.14
N ARG A 47 3.17 7.12 -6.02
CA ARG A 47 1.77 7.50 -6.25
C ARG A 47 0.80 6.80 -5.30
N CYS A 48 -0.41 7.32 -5.23
CA CYS A 48 -1.55 6.64 -4.63
C CYS A 48 -1.83 5.31 -5.36
N GLY A 49 -1.94 4.23 -4.59
CA GLY A 49 -2.06 2.85 -5.06
C GLY A 49 -0.73 2.08 -5.12
N ASP A 50 0.41 2.75 -4.94
CA ASP A 50 1.71 2.08 -4.90
C ASP A 50 1.92 1.38 -3.54
N TYR A 51 2.80 0.39 -3.53
CA TYR A 51 3.02 -0.48 -2.37
C TYR A 51 4.39 -0.27 -1.76
N GLY A 52 4.47 -0.41 -0.45
CA GLY A 52 5.72 -0.28 0.28
C GLY A 52 5.88 -1.29 1.39
N LEU A 53 7.05 -1.23 2.01
CA LEU A 53 7.42 -2.05 3.15
C LEU A 53 7.46 -1.17 4.40
N ALA A 54 6.67 -1.53 5.42
CA ALA A 54 6.66 -0.89 6.73
C ALA A 54 7.33 -1.81 7.75
N PRO A 55 8.67 -1.77 7.88
CA PRO A 55 9.39 -2.63 8.81
C PRO A 55 9.00 -2.33 10.27
N THR A 56 8.61 -1.10 10.61
CA THR A 56 8.14 -0.77 11.97
C THR A 56 6.83 -1.47 12.34
N CYS A 57 6.10 -1.99 11.35
CA CYS A 57 4.88 -2.72 11.59
C CYS A 57 5.09 -4.23 11.79
N VAL A 58 6.30 -4.78 11.54
CA VAL A 58 6.80 -6.20 11.58
C VAL A 58 5.75 -7.34 11.62
N GLY A 59 4.55 -7.15 11.10
CA GLY A 59 3.52 -8.16 11.11
C GLY A 59 3.82 -9.24 10.09
N ILE A 60 3.00 -10.29 10.07
CA ILE A 60 3.13 -11.41 9.13
C ILE A 60 3.20 -10.94 7.66
N MET A 61 2.67 -9.74 7.37
CA MET A 61 2.75 -9.07 6.07
C MET A 61 3.09 -7.58 6.25
N PRO A 62 4.36 -7.16 6.21
CA PRO A 62 4.76 -5.75 6.41
C PRO A 62 4.54 -4.89 5.14
N ILE A 63 3.52 -5.21 4.34
CA ILE A 63 3.20 -4.53 3.08
C ILE A 63 2.12 -3.47 3.34
N PHE A 64 2.33 -2.25 2.86
CA PHE A 64 1.32 -1.19 2.90
C PHE A 64 0.97 -0.68 1.51
N GLU A 65 -0.26 -0.17 1.35
CA GLU A 65 -0.74 0.48 0.12
C GLU A 65 -1.03 1.96 0.36
N VAL A 66 -0.40 2.86 -0.40
CA VAL A 66 -0.61 4.31 -0.32
C VAL A 66 -2.05 4.67 -0.72
N LYS A 67 -2.82 5.26 0.20
CA LYS A 67 -4.24 5.57 -0.02
C LYS A 67 -4.50 7.03 -0.35
N THR A 68 -3.63 7.93 0.10
CA THR A 68 -3.76 9.35 -0.17
C THR A 68 -2.59 9.86 -1.01
N GLY A 69 -2.68 11.10 -1.45
CA GLY A 69 -1.72 11.72 -2.35
C GLY A 69 -1.98 13.21 -2.45
N SER A 70 -1.21 13.89 -3.29
CA SER A 70 -1.44 15.30 -3.64
C SER A 70 -2.87 15.54 -4.12
N SER A 71 -3.46 16.67 -3.70
CA SER A 71 -4.78 17.12 -4.14
C SER A 71 -4.80 17.57 -5.59
N GLN A 72 -3.65 18.02 -6.11
CA GLN A 72 -3.53 18.70 -7.41
C GLN A 72 -2.47 18.10 -8.36
N VAL A 73 -1.44 17.43 -7.82
CA VAL A 73 -0.35 16.88 -8.65
C VAL A 73 -0.63 15.40 -8.93
N PHE A 74 -0.66 15.05 -10.21
CA PHE A 74 -0.88 13.70 -10.68
C PHE A 74 0.35 13.22 -11.45
N ILE A 75 0.78 11.99 -11.17
CA ILE A 75 1.90 11.30 -11.82
C ILE A 75 1.34 10.00 -12.38
N GLY A 76 1.54 9.73 -13.68
CA GLY A 76 1.03 8.54 -14.34
C GLY A 76 -0.47 8.28 -14.08
N GLY A 77 -1.28 9.34 -14.09
CA GLY A 77 -2.73 9.27 -13.88
C GLY A 77 -3.21 9.07 -12.43
N SER A 78 -2.30 9.00 -11.45
CA SER A 78 -2.65 8.85 -10.03
C SER A 78 -2.07 9.98 -9.18
N ARG A 79 -2.67 10.25 -8.01
CA ARG A 79 -2.20 11.33 -7.11
C ARG A 79 -0.75 11.07 -6.71
N ALA A 80 0.12 12.07 -6.84
CA ALA A 80 1.52 11.97 -6.45
C ALA A 80 1.65 11.73 -4.94
N ALA A 81 2.41 10.73 -4.53
CA ALA A 81 2.64 10.45 -3.11
C ALA A 81 3.71 11.40 -2.54
N ARG A 82 3.52 11.85 -1.32
CA ARG A 82 4.36 12.78 -0.56
C ARG A 82 4.69 12.18 0.80
N LEU A 83 5.59 12.85 1.52
CA LEU A 83 5.84 12.52 2.92
C LEU A 83 4.55 12.67 3.73
N LEU A 84 4.27 11.68 4.58
CA LEU A 84 3.14 11.61 5.51
C LEU A 84 1.75 11.45 4.85
N ASP A 85 1.68 11.13 3.57
CA ASP A 85 0.41 10.65 3.00
C ASP A 85 0.01 9.35 3.70
N PHE A 86 -1.28 9.22 4.03
CA PHE A 86 -1.88 8.03 4.62
C PHE A 86 -1.87 6.84 3.64
N ALA A 87 -1.66 5.67 4.22
CA ALA A 87 -1.63 4.37 3.59
C ALA A 87 -2.26 3.32 4.52
N LYS A 88 -2.55 2.16 3.97
CA LYS A 88 -3.14 1.03 4.67
C LYS A 88 -2.09 -0.07 4.79
N ALA A 89 -1.54 -0.28 5.98
CA ALA A 89 -0.58 -1.34 6.28
C ALA A 89 -1.25 -2.64 6.75
N CYS A 90 -2.45 -2.54 7.33
CA CYS A 90 -3.11 -3.67 7.96
C CYS A 90 -4.51 -3.89 7.38
N PRO A 91 -4.98 -5.15 7.34
CA PRO A 91 -6.40 -5.39 7.13
C PRO A 91 -7.15 -4.64 8.25
N GLY A 92 -8.19 -3.90 7.87
CA GLY A 92 -9.07 -3.30 8.87
C GLY A 92 -9.81 -4.39 9.64
N PRO A 93 -10.68 -4.01 10.61
CA PRO A 93 -11.70 -4.94 11.08
C PRO A 93 -12.40 -5.59 9.88
N PRO A 94 -12.81 -6.87 9.98
CA PRO A 94 -13.54 -7.53 8.91
C PRO A 94 -14.66 -6.61 8.44
N GLU A 95 -14.75 -6.40 7.12
CA GLU A 95 -15.83 -5.59 6.57
C GLU A 95 -17.16 -6.13 7.10
N PRO A 96 -18.11 -5.25 7.51
CA PRO A 96 -19.45 -5.70 7.79
C PRO A 96 -19.97 -6.50 6.58
N PRO A 97 -20.80 -7.54 6.79
CA PRO A 97 -21.29 -8.39 5.70
C PRO A 97 -21.91 -7.49 4.63
N GLY A 98 -21.19 -7.39 3.52
CA GLY A 98 -21.40 -6.43 2.46
C GLY A 98 -20.69 -6.93 1.21
N PRO A 99 -20.95 -6.32 0.04
CA PRO A 99 -20.27 -6.68 -1.18
C PRO A 99 -18.75 -6.53 -0.99
N PRO A 100 -17.93 -7.47 -1.51
CA PRO A 100 -16.49 -7.43 -1.32
C PRO A 100 -15.93 -6.07 -1.77
N ALA A 101 -15.03 -5.49 -0.96
CA ALA A 101 -14.32 -4.28 -1.35
C ALA A 101 -13.79 -4.39 -2.79
N PRO A 102 -13.86 -3.31 -3.60
CA PRO A 102 -13.31 -3.34 -4.94
C PRO A 102 -11.83 -3.72 -4.88
N PRO A 103 -11.37 -4.61 -5.78
CA PRO A 103 -9.99 -5.08 -5.78
C PRO A 103 -9.03 -3.90 -5.85
N SER A 104 -7.88 -4.00 -5.17
CA SER A 104 -6.87 -2.96 -5.20
C SER A 104 -6.42 -2.71 -6.64
N ARG A 105 -5.90 -1.51 -6.95
CA ARG A 105 -5.45 -1.19 -8.32
C ARG A 105 -4.36 -2.15 -8.82
N PHE A 106 -3.55 -2.68 -7.92
CA PHE A 106 -2.59 -3.74 -8.23
C PHE A 106 -3.28 -5.07 -8.54
N ALA A 107 -4.28 -5.48 -7.77
CA ALA A 107 -5.07 -6.67 -8.10
C ALA A 107 -5.82 -6.49 -9.44
N GLN A 108 -6.38 -5.31 -9.70
CA GLN A 108 -6.99 -4.98 -10.99
C GLN A 108 -5.97 -5.02 -12.13
N ALA A 109 -4.76 -4.49 -11.92
CA ALA A 109 -3.68 -4.52 -12.92
C ALA A 109 -3.21 -5.97 -13.18
N MET A 110 -3.03 -6.79 -12.14
CA MET A 110 -2.66 -8.19 -12.28
C MET A 110 -3.75 -9.01 -12.98
N THR A 111 -5.03 -8.76 -12.66
CA THR A 111 -6.16 -9.38 -13.36
C THR A 111 -6.19 -8.93 -14.83
N ALA A 112 -6.03 -7.64 -15.11
CA ALA A 112 -5.99 -7.12 -16.48
C ALA A 112 -4.82 -7.71 -17.28
N LEU A 113 -3.64 -7.86 -16.65
CA LEU A 113 -2.47 -8.50 -17.26
C LEU A 113 -2.70 -10.00 -17.48
N GLY A 114 -3.33 -10.69 -16.53
CA GLY A 114 -3.68 -12.11 -16.66
C GLY A 114 -4.68 -12.37 -17.78
N VAL A 115 -5.67 -11.49 -17.94
CA VAL A 115 -6.63 -11.54 -19.06
C VAL A 115 -5.95 -11.20 -20.39
N ALA A 116 -5.06 -10.21 -20.42
CA ALA A 116 -4.29 -9.87 -21.62
C ALA A 116 -3.26 -10.95 -22.01
N GLY A 117 -2.67 -11.64 -21.04
CA GLY A 117 -1.70 -12.72 -21.25
C GLY A 117 -2.32 -13.98 -21.86
N ILE A 118 -3.60 -14.27 -21.56
CA ILE A 118 -4.33 -15.37 -22.21
C ILE A 118 -4.64 -15.04 -23.67
N GLY A 119 -4.90 -13.77 -23.99
CA GLY A 119 -5.19 -13.32 -25.37
C GLY A 119 -3.98 -13.27 -26.30
N ALA A 120 -2.76 -13.11 -25.78
CA ALA A 120 -1.54 -13.02 -26.58
C ALA A 120 -0.91 -14.38 -26.92
N GLY A 121 -1.41 -15.49 -26.37
CA GLY A 121 -0.92 -16.85 -26.61
C GLY A 121 -1.69 -17.65 -27.68
N LEU A 122 -2.52 -17.00 -28.49
CA LEU A 122 -3.43 -17.62 -29.47
C LEU A 122 -3.23 -17.11 -30.91
N LEU A 123 -1.99 -16.74 -31.25
CA LEU A 123 -1.51 -16.57 -32.63
C LEU A 123 -0.34 -17.52 -32.90
#